data_AF-A0A525JT93-F1
#
_entry.id   AF-A0A525JT93-F1
#
_cell.length_a   1.000
_cell.length_b   1.000
_cell.length_c   1.000
_cell.angle_alpha   90.00
_cell.angle_beta   90.00
_cell.angle_gamma   90.00
#
_symmetry.space_group_name_H-M   'P 1'
#
loop_
_entity.id
_entity.type
_entity.pdbx_description
1 polymer ?
#
loop_
_entity_poly.entity_id
_entity_poly.type
_entity_poly.pdbx_seq_one_letter_code
_entity_poly.pdbx_strand_id
1 'polypeptide(L)'
;MAADLVRGLSAPTIALIDPGDQGSLEADLYAALLVGRRLLRHPLVRSILPDLYTAIPREPALAEAMRPGEMAREKKVKALIDRAIARGELRADVDRRATTDLLIGPLYWRIVVLGERCDRRQLKQLAHMTAAAIAAGGLAPD
;
A
#
# COMPACT_ATOMS: atom_id res chain seq x y z
N MET A 1 -5.12 13.43 22.80
CA MET A 1 -5.83 14.01 21.63
C MET A 1 -5.28 13.54 20.29
N ALA A 2 -4.03 13.88 19.88
CA ALA A 2 -3.44 13.34 18.64
C ALA A 2 -3.24 11.81 18.70
N ALA A 3 -2.71 11.29 19.81
CA ALA A 3 -2.56 9.84 20.01
C ALA A 3 -3.89 9.06 20.06
N ASP A 4 -4.99 9.67 20.52
CA ASP A 4 -6.33 9.05 20.56
C ASP A 4 -6.98 9.07 19.17
N LEU A 5 -6.72 10.11 18.38
CA LEU A 5 -7.14 10.23 16.99
C LEU A 5 -6.37 9.23 16.10
N VAL A 6 -5.07 9.07 16.34
CA VAL A 6 -4.23 8.04 15.71
C VAL A 6 -4.69 6.64 16.10
N ARG A 7 -5.02 6.39 17.38
CA ARG A 7 -5.61 5.11 17.83
C ARG A 7 -6.98 4.84 17.21
N GLY A 8 -7.80 5.87 17.05
CA GLY A 8 -9.12 5.79 16.41
C GLY A 8 -9.06 5.56 14.89
N LEU A 9 -7.95 5.92 14.23
CA LEU A 9 -7.72 5.76 12.79
C LEU A 9 -6.81 4.59 12.43
N SER A 10 -5.99 4.09 13.37
CA SER A 10 -5.08 2.98 13.11
C SER A 10 -5.82 1.64 12.95
N ALA A 11 -7.02 1.49 13.53
CA ALA A 11 -7.79 0.25 13.44
C ALA A 11 -8.62 0.08 12.14
N PRO A 12 -9.38 1.08 11.62
CA PRO A 12 -10.29 0.83 10.49
C PRO A 12 -9.70 1.17 9.11
N THR A 13 -8.64 1.97 9.06
CA THR A 13 -8.31 2.76 7.87
C THR A 13 -7.17 2.13 7.05
N ILE A 14 -6.26 1.37 7.68
CA ILE A 14 -5.11 0.72 7.01
C ILE A 14 -5.42 -0.72 6.55
N ALA A 15 -6.54 -1.29 7.00
CA ALA A 15 -6.88 -2.71 6.86
C ALA A 15 -7.56 -3.11 5.54
N LEU A 16 -7.54 -2.33 4.45
CA LEU A 16 -8.37 -2.62 3.26
C LEU A 16 -7.61 -3.05 1.98
N ILE A 17 -6.29 -3.24 2.03
CA ILE A 17 -5.47 -3.56 0.84
C ILE A 17 -5.51 -5.07 0.51
N ASP A 18 -6.67 -5.72 0.54
CA ASP A 18 -6.84 -7.02 -0.13
C ASP A 18 -8.25 -7.09 -0.71
N PRO A 19 -8.43 -6.79 -2.00
CA PRO A 19 -9.72 -6.94 -2.68
C PRO A 19 -10.09 -8.42 -2.93
N GLY A 20 -9.25 -9.36 -2.53
CA GLY A 20 -9.37 -10.78 -2.88
C GLY A 20 -8.72 -11.07 -4.22
N ASP A 21 -8.91 -12.30 -4.72
CA ASP A 21 -8.42 -12.73 -6.02
C ASP A 21 -9.28 -12.13 -7.15
N GLN A 22 -8.66 -11.35 -8.03
CA GLN A 22 -9.26 -10.74 -9.22
C GLN A 22 -8.87 -11.46 -10.52
N GLY A 23 -8.12 -12.57 -10.43
CA GLY A 23 -7.74 -13.42 -11.56
C GLY A 23 -6.41 -13.09 -12.23
N SER A 24 -5.76 -11.98 -11.88
CA SER A 24 -4.39 -11.65 -12.32
C SER A 24 -3.70 -10.68 -11.36
N LEU A 25 -2.37 -10.64 -11.38
CA LEU A 25 -1.56 -9.71 -10.60
C LEU A 25 -1.95 -8.25 -10.88
N GLU A 26 -2.08 -7.88 -12.16
CA GLU A 26 -2.45 -6.50 -12.53
C GLU A 26 -3.85 -6.14 -12.00
N ALA A 27 -4.82 -7.07 -12.08
CA ALA A 27 -6.17 -6.85 -11.57
C ALA A 27 -6.19 -6.74 -10.03
N ASP A 28 -5.44 -7.60 -9.34
CA ASP A 28 -5.28 -7.57 -7.89
C ASP A 28 -4.67 -6.22 -7.43
N LEU A 29 -3.59 -5.78 -8.10
CA LEU A 29 -2.92 -4.49 -7.83
C LEU A 29 -3.86 -3.31 -8.11
N TYR A 30 -4.58 -3.32 -9.23
CA TYR A 30 -5.55 -2.26 -9.56
C TYR A 30 -6.65 -2.15 -8.50
N ALA A 31 -7.19 -3.27 -8.05
CA ALA A 31 -8.22 -3.29 -7.03
C ALA A 31 -7.67 -2.83 -5.66
N ALA A 32 -6.43 -3.20 -5.30
CA ALA A 32 -5.75 -2.69 -4.12
C ALA A 32 -5.53 -1.17 -4.19
N LEU A 33 -5.12 -0.65 -5.35
CA LEU A 33 -4.94 0.77 -5.62
C LEU A 33 -6.26 1.57 -5.56
N LEU A 34 -7.39 0.99 -5.98
CA LEU A 34 -8.71 1.60 -5.83
C LEU A 34 -9.07 1.82 -4.37
N VAL A 35 -8.79 0.82 -3.51
CA VAL A 35 -8.98 0.96 -2.07
C VAL A 35 -8.03 2.03 -1.52
N GLY A 36 -6.74 1.96 -1.83
CA GLY A 36 -5.74 2.93 -1.38
C GLY A 36 -6.12 4.36 -1.76
N ARG A 37 -6.67 4.56 -2.96
CA ARG A 37 -7.16 5.87 -3.40
C ARG A 37 -8.34 6.35 -2.55
N ARG A 38 -9.31 5.48 -2.22
CA ARG A 38 -10.46 5.85 -1.38
C ARG A 38 -9.99 6.26 0.01
N LEU A 39 -9.05 5.50 0.55
CA LEU A 39 -8.41 5.73 1.83
C LEU A 39 -7.71 7.10 1.89
N LEU A 40 -6.79 7.36 0.96
CA LEU A 40 -5.98 8.58 0.95
C LEU A 40 -6.78 9.86 0.61
N ARG A 41 -7.97 9.70 0.03
CA ARG A 41 -8.91 10.82 -0.21
C ARG A 41 -9.83 11.09 0.97
N HIS A 42 -9.82 10.28 2.02
CA HIS A 42 -10.62 10.53 3.20
C HIS A 42 -10.12 11.78 3.92
N PRO A 43 -10.99 12.78 4.26
CA PRO A 43 -10.56 14.05 4.82
C PRO A 43 -9.67 13.92 6.05
N LEU A 44 -10.05 13.07 7.01
CA LEU A 44 -9.24 12.82 8.22
C LEU A 44 -7.87 12.21 7.90
N VAL A 45 -7.82 11.28 6.94
CA VAL A 45 -6.56 10.60 6.59
C VAL A 45 -5.60 11.57 5.93
N ARG A 46 -6.12 12.39 5.02
CA ARG A 46 -5.33 13.41 4.32
C ARG A 46 -4.77 14.46 5.27
N SER A 47 -5.54 14.86 6.30
CA SER A 47 -5.07 15.86 7.26
C SER A 47 -4.07 15.30 8.27
N ILE A 48 -4.21 14.04 8.69
CA ILE A 48 -3.43 13.49 9.80
C ILE A 48 -2.14 12.82 9.34
N LEU A 49 -2.12 12.19 8.16
CA LEU A 49 -0.94 11.44 7.71
C LEU A 49 0.34 12.27 7.64
N PRO A 50 0.36 13.49 7.05
CA PRO A 50 1.58 14.30 7.00
C PRO A 50 2.14 14.59 8.40
N ASP A 51 1.30 15.07 9.30
CA ASP A 51 1.67 15.40 10.67
C ASP A 51 2.19 14.16 11.42
N LEU A 52 1.48 13.03 11.26
CA LEU A 52 1.87 11.75 11.86
C LEU A 52 3.29 11.32 11.43
N TYR A 53 3.60 11.37 10.13
CA TYR A 53 4.94 11.01 9.65
C TYR A 53 6.03 11.97 10.14
N THR A 54 5.72 13.25 10.36
CA THR A 54 6.69 14.19 10.96
C THR A 54 6.91 13.97 12.47
N ALA A 55 5.92 13.40 13.16
CA ALA A 55 5.95 13.15 14.60
C ALA A 55 6.63 11.81 14.95
N ILE A 56 6.47 10.77 14.13
CA ILE A 56 7.02 9.41 14.36
C ILE A 56 8.49 9.40 14.81
N PRO A 57 9.44 10.13 14.17
CA PRO A 57 10.84 10.07 14.56
C PRO A 57 11.13 10.60 15.97
N ARG A 58 10.22 11.44 16.52
CA ARG A 58 10.36 12.09 17.83
C ARG A 58 9.47 11.43 18.89
N GLU A 59 8.47 10.65 18.46
CA GLU A 59 7.49 10.00 19.33
C GLU A 59 7.38 8.49 19.00
N PRO A 60 8.25 7.64 19.57
CA PRO A 60 8.24 6.19 19.32
C PRO A 60 6.89 5.50 19.60
N ALA A 61 6.11 6.04 20.54
CA ALA A 61 4.76 5.54 20.86
C ALA A 61 3.79 5.63 19.67
N LEU A 62 3.98 6.58 18.74
CA LEU A 62 3.18 6.68 17.52
C LEU A 62 3.50 5.56 16.53
N ALA A 63 4.78 5.19 16.40
CA ALA A 63 5.19 4.05 15.57
C ALA A 63 4.59 2.74 16.10
N GLU A 64 4.66 2.52 17.42
CA GLU A 64 4.06 1.34 18.06
C GLU A 64 2.53 1.30 17.88
N ALA A 65 1.86 2.46 17.93
CA ALA A 65 0.43 2.54 17.68
C ALA A 65 0.02 2.21 16.23
N MET A 66 0.94 2.38 15.26
CA MET A 66 0.72 2.07 13.84
C MET A 66 1.05 0.63 13.47
N ARG A 67 1.97 -0.01 14.21
CA ARG A 67 2.51 -1.34 13.92
C ARG A 67 1.45 -2.42 13.64
N PRO A 68 0.32 -2.53 14.37
CA PRO A 68 -0.71 -3.52 14.06
C PRO A 68 -1.33 -3.34 12.66
N GLY A 69 -1.55 -2.08 12.26
CA GLY A 69 -2.08 -1.75 10.93
C GLY A 69 -1.07 -2.07 9.82
N GLU A 70 0.21 -1.82 10.07
CA GLU A 70 1.28 -2.17 9.13
C GLU A 70 1.40 -3.69 8.95
N MET A 71 1.40 -4.46 10.04
CA MET A 71 1.40 -5.93 9.98
C MET A 71 0.19 -6.49 9.23
N ALA A 72 -1.00 -5.90 9.43
CA ALA A 72 -2.20 -6.30 8.70
C ALA A 72 -2.08 -6.02 7.20
N ARG A 73 -1.49 -4.88 6.82
CA ARG A 73 -1.19 -4.55 5.42
C ARG A 73 -0.17 -5.51 4.82
N GLU A 74 0.93 -5.78 5.51
CA GLU A 74 1.97 -6.71 5.06
C GLU A 74 1.39 -8.10 4.80
N LYS A 75 0.54 -8.62 5.70
CA LYS A 75 -0.14 -9.90 5.53
C LYS A 75 -0.99 -9.95 4.25
N LYS A 76 -1.66 -8.85 3.92
CA LYS A 76 -2.52 -8.72 2.74
C LYS A 76 -1.74 -8.64 1.44
N VAL A 77 -0.67 -7.84 1.42
CA VAL A 77 0.24 -7.78 0.27
C VAL A 77 0.92 -9.14 0.06
N LYS A 78 1.31 -9.82 1.15
CA LYS A 78 1.82 -11.19 1.08
C LYS A 78 0.83 -12.15 0.42
N ALA A 79 -0.46 -12.10 0.79
CA ALA A 79 -1.48 -12.95 0.19
C ALA A 79 -1.66 -12.66 -1.31
N LEU A 80 -1.64 -11.40 -1.73
CA LEU A 80 -1.67 -11.01 -3.14
C LEU A 80 -0.47 -11.59 -3.92
N ILE A 81 0.74 -11.44 -3.38
CA ILE A 81 1.96 -11.98 -3.99
C ILE A 81 1.89 -13.51 -4.09
N ASP A 82 1.45 -14.19 -3.03
CA ASP A 82 1.35 -15.66 -3.01
C ASP A 82 0.38 -16.17 -4.08
N ARG A 83 -0.75 -15.48 -4.32
CA ARG A 83 -1.67 -15.82 -5.41
C ARG A 83 -1.03 -15.65 -6.79
N ALA A 84 -0.32 -14.55 -7.02
CA ALA A 84 0.36 -14.31 -8.28
C ALA A 84 1.47 -15.34 -8.55
N ILE A 85 2.23 -15.75 -7.53
CA ILE A 85 3.20 -16.85 -7.63
C ILE A 85 2.49 -18.16 -7.97
N ALA A 86 1.38 -18.49 -7.31
CA ALA A 86 0.62 -19.71 -7.57
C ALA A 86 0.08 -19.78 -9.02
N ARG A 87 -0.21 -18.63 -9.64
CA ARG A 87 -0.61 -18.51 -11.05
C ARG A 87 0.56 -18.49 -12.03
N GLY A 88 1.81 -18.50 -11.54
CA GLY A 88 3.01 -18.39 -12.36
C GLY A 88 3.27 -16.99 -12.93
N GLU A 89 2.60 -15.97 -12.40
CA GLU A 89 2.78 -14.57 -12.83
C GLU A 89 4.02 -13.92 -12.21
N LEU A 90 4.48 -14.43 -11.07
CA LEU A 90 5.67 -13.95 -10.36
C LEU A 90 6.62 -15.11 -10.03
N ARG A 91 7.91 -14.81 -9.96
CA ARG A 91 8.91 -15.72 -9.41
C ARG A 91 8.76 -15.83 -7.89
N ALA A 92 9.14 -16.98 -7.34
CA ALA A 92 9.05 -17.25 -5.91
C ALA A 92 10.00 -16.39 -5.05
N ASP A 93 11.08 -15.88 -5.64
CA ASP A 93 12.12 -15.05 -5.02
C ASP A 93 11.90 -13.55 -5.22
N VAL A 94 10.69 -13.15 -5.61
CA VAL A 94 10.31 -11.74 -5.70
C VAL A 94 10.56 -10.98 -4.40
N ASP A 95 11.13 -9.78 -4.49
CA ASP A 95 11.28 -8.91 -3.33
C ASP A 95 9.91 -8.38 -2.86
N ARG A 96 9.41 -9.00 -1.78
CA ARG A 96 8.12 -8.68 -1.18
C ARG A 96 8.11 -7.29 -0.53
N ARG A 97 9.26 -6.82 -0.04
CA ARG A 97 9.37 -5.50 0.58
C ARG A 97 9.29 -4.43 -0.50
N ALA A 98 10.09 -4.54 -1.56
CA ALA A 98 10.03 -3.65 -2.71
C ALA A 98 8.63 -3.63 -3.35
N THR A 99 7.98 -4.80 -3.46
CA THR A 99 6.59 -4.91 -3.94
C THR A 99 5.63 -4.06 -3.10
N THR A 100 5.76 -4.12 -1.77
CA THR A 100 4.91 -3.35 -0.84
C THR A 100 5.11 -1.85 -1.02
N ASP A 101 6.36 -1.41 -1.16
CA ASP A 101 6.71 -0.01 -1.32
C ASP A 101 6.20 0.54 -2.68
N LEU A 102 6.34 -0.23 -3.76
CA LEU A 102 5.88 0.12 -5.11
C LEU A 102 4.35 0.18 -5.23
N LEU A 103 3.62 -0.61 -4.44
CA LEU A 103 2.15 -0.63 -4.48
C LEU A 103 1.56 0.70 -3.98
N ILE A 104 2.04 1.22 -2.84
CA ILE A 104 1.40 2.37 -2.19
C ILE A 104 2.18 3.68 -2.37
N GLY A 105 3.50 3.62 -2.48
CA GLY A 105 4.38 4.79 -2.51
C GLY A 105 4.02 5.81 -3.59
N PRO A 106 3.90 5.42 -4.87
CA PRO A 106 3.54 6.34 -5.95
C PRO A 106 2.15 6.98 -5.77
N LEU A 107 1.20 6.24 -5.19
CA LEU A 107 -0.14 6.73 -4.93
C LEU A 107 -0.15 7.72 -3.75
N TYR A 108 0.59 7.43 -2.69
CA TYR A 108 0.79 8.32 -1.53
C TYR A 108 1.42 9.63 -1.97
N TRP A 109 2.52 9.57 -2.74
CA TRP A 109 3.21 10.75 -3.24
C TRP A 109 2.27 11.68 -4.02
N ARG A 110 1.51 11.13 -4.97
CA ARG A 110 0.57 11.91 -5.77
C ARG A 110 -0.54 12.55 -4.94
N ILE A 111 -1.21 11.77 -4.08
CA ILE A 111 -2.42 12.25 -3.39
C ILE A 111 -2.09 13.10 -2.16
N VAL A 112 -1.13 12.66 -1.35
CA VAL A 112 -0.84 13.27 -0.05
C VAL A 112 0.23 14.34 -0.18
N VAL A 113 1.33 14.07 -0.88
CA VAL A 113 2.46 15.01 -0.99
C VAL A 113 2.17 16.10 -2.02
N LEU A 114 1.81 15.73 -3.25
CA LEU A 114 1.51 16.70 -4.31
C LEU A 114 0.09 17.26 -4.23
N GLY A 115 -0.78 16.63 -3.43
CA GLY A 115 -2.17 17.05 -3.29
C GLY A 115 -3.05 16.79 -4.51
N GLU A 116 -2.57 16.04 -5.51
CA GLU A 116 -3.21 15.82 -6.80
C GLU A 116 -4.32 14.75 -6.75
N ARG A 117 -5.14 14.71 -7.80
CA ARG A 117 -6.12 13.64 -8.01
C ARG A 117 -5.44 12.49 -8.77
N CYS A 118 -5.82 11.27 -8.43
CA CYS A 118 -5.52 10.08 -9.21
C CYS A 118 -6.84 9.50 -9.74
N ASP A 119 -7.04 9.45 -11.05
CA ASP A 119 -8.24 8.88 -11.69
C ASP A 119 -8.10 7.38 -11.96
N ARG A 120 -9.16 6.73 -12.47
CA ARG A 120 -9.14 5.28 -12.75
C ARG A 120 -8.13 4.90 -13.83
N ARG A 121 -7.90 5.76 -14.83
CA ARG A 121 -6.94 5.49 -15.90
C ARG A 121 -5.52 5.49 -15.34
N GLN A 122 -5.21 6.48 -14.52
CA GLN A 122 -3.92 6.58 -13.82
C GLN A 122 -3.69 5.41 -12.86
N LEU A 123 -4.72 4.94 -12.15
CA LEU A 123 -4.60 3.73 -11.31
C LEU A 123 -4.34 2.46 -12.13
N LYS A 124 -5.00 2.29 -13.28
CA LYS A 124 -4.72 1.15 -14.18
C LYS A 124 -3.28 1.20 -14.70
N GLN A 125 -2.83 2.38 -15.14
CA GLN A 125 -1.46 2.58 -15.58
C GLN A 125 -0.46 2.25 -14.47
N LEU A 126 -0.74 2.69 -13.25
CA LEU A 126 0.10 2.38 -12.09
C LEU A 126 0.12 0.89 -11.79
N ALA A 127 -1.03 0.21 -11.80
CA ALA A 127 -1.11 -1.24 -11.61
C ALA A 127 -0.27 -2.00 -12.65
N HIS A 128 -0.41 -1.62 -13.92
CA HIS A 128 0.35 -2.21 -15.03
C HIS A 128 1.87 -2.03 -14.86
N MET A 129 2.32 -0.80 -14.57
CA MET A 129 3.74 -0.51 -14.36
C MET A 129 4.30 -1.24 -13.14
N THR A 130 3.55 -1.28 -12.04
CA THR A 130 3.94 -1.99 -10.82
C THR A 130 4.01 -3.49 -11.07
N ALA A 131 3.05 -4.08 -11.79
CA ALA A 131 3.08 -5.50 -12.18
C ALA A 131 4.34 -5.83 -13.00
N ALA A 132 4.62 -5.03 -14.03
CA ALA A 132 5.80 -5.21 -14.87
C ALA A 132 7.11 -5.09 -14.08
N ALA A 133 7.22 -4.08 -13.19
CA ALA A 133 8.40 -3.88 -12.36
C ALA A 133 8.66 -5.05 -11.40
N ILE A 134 7.61 -5.55 -10.74
CA ILE A 134 7.72 -6.65 -9.78
C ILE A 134 8.03 -7.97 -10.48
N ALA A 135 7.43 -8.22 -11.66
CA ALA A 135 7.70 -9.41 -12.46
C ALA A 135 9.15 -9.44 -12.98
N ALA A 136 9.72 -8.28 -13.30
CA ALA A 136 11.13 -8.15 -13.70
C ALA A 136 12.11 -8.20 -12.51
N GLY A 137 11.67 -7.78 -11.32
CA GLY A 137 12.49 -7.52 -10.13
C GLY A 137 12.93 -8.75 -9.32
N GLY A 138 13.05 -9.94 -9.92
CA GLY A 138 13.75 -11.03 -9.26
C GLY A 138 15.21 -10.60 -9.03
N LEU A 139 15.72 -10.74 -7.81
CA LEU A 139 17.15 -10.51 -7.51
C LEU A 139 17.96 -11.27 -8.58
N ALA A 140 18.75 -10.52 -9.36
CA ALA A 140 19.83 -11.16 -10.08
C ALA A 140 20.70 -11.85 -9.01
N PRO A 141 21.06 -13.12 -9.18
CA PRO A 141 22.03 -13.72 -8.29
C PRO A 141 23.31 -12.87 -8.38
N ASP A 142 23.83 -12.45 -7.22
CA ASP A 142 25.13 -11.82 -7.09
C ASP A 142 26.24 -12.70 -7.69
#